data_AF-A0A286TCS6-F1
#
_entry.id   AF-A0A286TCS6-F1
#
_cell.length_a   1.000
_cell.length_b   1.000
_cell.length_c   1.000
_cell.angle_alpha   90.00
_cell.angle_beta   90.00
_cell.angle_gamma   90.00
#
_symmetry.space_group_name_H-M   'P 1'
#
loop_
_entity.id
_entity.type
_entity.pdbx_description
1 polymer ?
#
loop_
_entity_poly.entity_id
_entity_poly.type
_entity_poly.pdbx_seq_one_letter_code
_entity_poly.pdbx_strand_id
1 'polypeptide(L)'
;MLFADWLRVKKNKLRRAGTHVLRAMKRRHPQIIVSMTSYPARINTVHLAIRSLLAQKVLPDKIVLWLCKSDFPNRETDLPQTLRDVLWHDVEIRGWMRT
;
A
#
# COMPACT_ATOMS: atom_id res chain seq x y z
N MET A 1 -11.10 19.41 8.33
CA MET A 1 -9.95 18.47 8.41
C MET A 1 -9.45 17.94 7.05
N LEU A 2 -9.84 18.51 5.89
CA LEU A 2 -9.52 17.92 4.57
C LEU A 2 -8.25 18.48 3.90
N PHE A 3 -7.85 19.71 4.21
CA PHE A 3 -6.75 20.40 3.53
C PHE A 3 -5.36 19.92 3.99
N ALA A 4 -5.18 19.64 5.29
CA ALA A 4 -3.90 19.19 5.85
C ALA A 4 -3.54 17.77 5.40
N ASP A 5 -4.53 16.86 5.33
CA ASP A 5 -4.34 15.51 4.82
C ASP A 5 -4.01 15.51 3.33
N TRP A 6 -4.67 16.36 2.53
CA TRP A 6 -4.35 16.53 1.11
C TRP A 6 -2.91 17.00 0.89
N LEU A 7 -2.47 18.02 1.64
CA LEU A 7 -1.09 18.51 1.59
C LEU A 7 -0.09 17.43 2.04
N ARG A 8 -0.42 16.65 3.06
CA ARG A 8 0.43 15.56 3.57
C ARG A 8 0.58 14.44 2.54
N VAL A 9 -0.49 14.08 1.85
CA VAL A 9 -0.48 13.10 0.76
C VAL A 9 0.36 13.61 -0.42
N LYS A 10 0.17 14.87 -0.85
CA LYS A 10 0.96 15.48 -1.94
C LYS A 10 2.45 15.57 -1.61
N LYS A 11 2.78 15.98 -0.38
CA LYS A 11 4.16 16.05 0.13
C LYS A 11 4.81 14.66 0.19
N ASN A 12 4.06 13.63 0.62
CA ASN A 12 4.53 12.25 0.60
C ASN A 12 4.77 11.76 -0.84
N LYS A 13 3.94 12.15 -1.81
CA LYS A 13 4.13 11.82 -3.22
C LYS A 13 5.43 12.42 -3.78
N LEU A 14 5.69 13.69 -3.50
CA LEU A 14 6.92 14.35 -3.95
C LEU A 14 8.16 13.74 -3.28
N ARG A 15 8.09 13.48 -1.96
CA ARG A 15 9.15 12.80 -1.21
C ARG A 15 9.45 11.40 -1.76
N ARG A 16 8.43 10.65 -2.18
CA ARG A 16 8.59 9.31 -2.78
C ARG A 16 9.34 9.38 -4.09
N ALA A 17 8.90 10.21 -5.02
CA ALA A 17 9.57 10.35 -6.31
C ALA A 17 11.06 10.66 -6.12
N GLY A 18 11.38 11.60 -5.21
CA GLY A 18 12.77 11.89 -4.84
C GLY A 18 13.50 10.71 -4.19
N THR A 19 12.85 9.97 -3.29
CA THR A 19 13.46 8.82 -2.58
C THR A 19 13.75 7.66 -3.53
N HIS A 20 12.83 7.33 -4.44
CA HIS A 20 13.04 6.27 -5.43
C HIS A 20 14.15 6.63 -6.41
N VAL A 21 14.21 7.88 -6.87
CA VAL A 21 15.31 8.36 -7.73
C VAL A 21 16.65 8.31 -6.98
N LEU A 22 16.71 8.81 -5.75
CA LEU A 22 17.92 8.76 -4.91
C LEU A 22 18.38 7.31 -4.64
N ARG A 23 17.44 6.39 -4.38
CA ARG A 23 17.74 4.96 -4.15
C ARG A 23 18.18 4.27 -5.43
N ALA A 24 17.57 4.57 -6.57
CA ALA A 24 17.99 4.03 -7.87
C ALA A 24 19.41 4.48 -8.23
N MET A 25 19.78 5.72 -7.89
CA MET A 25 21.14 6.24 -8.09
C MET A 25 22.15 5.65 -7.10
N LYS A 26 21.77 5.43 -5.84
CA LYS A 26 22.61 4.73 -4.85
C LYS A 26 22.50 3.21 -5.01
N ARG A 27 23.43 2.61 -5.75
CA ARG A 27 23.57 1.15 -5.98
C ARG A 27 23.66 0.22 -4.74
N ARG A 28 23.46 0.72 -3.51
CA ARG A 28 23.65 -0.03 -2.24
C ARG A 28 22.54 0.19 -1.19
N HIS A 29 21.33 0.58 -1.57
CA HIS A 29 20.23 0.61 -0.60
C HIS A 29 19.45 -0.73 -0.58
N PRO A 30 19.24 -1.34 0.60
CA PRO A 30 18.37 -2.50 0.72
C PRO A 30 16.94 -2.11 0.39
N GLN A 31 16.29 -2.90 -0.47
CA GLN A 31 14.88 -2.72 -0.78
C GLN A 31 14.02 -3.14 0.41
N ILE A 32 13.07 -2.29 0.79
CA ILE A 32 12.15 -2.54 1.90
C ILE A 32 10.81 -2.96 1.31
N ILE A 33 10.51 -4.26 1.42
CA ILE A 33 9.24 -4.85 1.00
C ILE A 33 8.43 -5.16 2.25
N VAL A 34 7.21 -4.64 2.33
CA VAL A 34 6.28 -4.91 3.44
C VAL A 34 5.20 -5.86 2.96
N SER A 35 5.12 -7.05 3.57
CA SER A 35 4.05 -8.02 3.33
C SER A 35 3.07 -8.03 4.49
N MET A 36 1.77 -7.98 4.21
CA MET A 36 0.71 -8.09 5.21
C MET A 36 -0.45 -8.93 4.69
N THR A 37 -1.14 -9.64 5.58
CA THR A 37 -2.36 -10.41 5.28
C THR A 37 -3.57 -9.70 5.85
N SER A 38 -4.70 -9.78 5.15
CA SER A 38 -6.00 -9.30 5.67
C SER A 38 -7.10 -10.28 5.30
N TYR A 39 -8.26 -10.11 5.93
CA TYR A 39 -9.43 -10.97 5.81
C TYR A 39 -10.70 -10.11 5.82
N PRO A 40 -11.89 -10.67 5.48
CA PRO A 40 -13.10 -9.90 5.21
C PRO A 40 -13.47 -8.90 6.30
N ALA A 41 -13.43 -9.29 7.58
CA ALA A 41 -13.85 -8.38 8.66
C ALA A 41 -12.92 -7.16 8.82
N ARG A 42 -11.67 -7.21 8.33
CA ARG A 42 -10.69 -6.10 8.42
C ARG A 42 -10.41 -5.42 7.08
N ILE A 43 -11.03 -5.86 5.99
CA ILE A 43 -10.80 -5.28 4.66
C ILE A 43 -11.20 -3.80 4.61
N ASN A 44 -12.25 -3.44 5.36
CA ASN A 44 -12.73 -2.07 5.47
C ASN A 44 -11.76 -1.13 6.20
N THR A 45 -10.84 -1.65 7.02
CA THR A 45 -9.90 -0.83 7.82
C THR A 45 -8.45 -0.95 7.36
N VAL A 46 -8.10 -1.95 6.54
CA VAL A 46 -6.70 -2.21 6.13
C VAL A 46 -6.09 -1.02 5.38
N HIS A 47 -6.90 -0.23 4.68
CA HIS A 47 -6.47 1.00 4.03
C HIS A 47 -5.83 2.01 5.00
N LEU A 48 -6.24 2.03 6.28
CA LEU A 48 -5.63 2.87 7.31
C LEU A 48 -4.23 2.37 7.69
N ALA A 49 -4.03 1.06 7.78
CA ALA A 49 -2.72 0.46 8.05
C ALA A 49 -1.74 0.77 6.91
N ILE A 50 -2.20 0.65 5.65
CA ILE A 50 -1.42 1.02 4.48
C ILE A 50 -1.07 2.51 4.53
N ARG A 51 -2.05 3.39 4.78
CA ARG A 51 -1.80 4.84 4.93
C ARG A 51 -0.78 5.14 6.02
N SER A 52 -0.79 4.39 7.13
CA SER A 52 0.17 4.52 8.23
C SER A 52 1.59 4.17 7.77
N LEU A 53 1.78 3.01 7.12
CA LEU A 53 3.07 2.61 6.54
C LEU A 53 3.61 3.64 5.56
N LEU A 54 2.72 4.14 4.72
CA LEU A 54 3.01 5.16 3.72
C LEU A 54 3.32 6.54 4.30
N ALA A 55 3.06 6.76 5.60
CA ALA A 55 3.36 7.98 6.33
C ALA A 55 4.61 7.89 7.23
N GLN A 56 5.28 6.74 7.28
CA GLN A 56 6.48 6.54 8.08
C GLN A 56 7.68 7.34 7.55
N LYS A 57 8.68 7.55 8.42
CA LYS A 57 9.92 8.26 8.07
C LYS A 57 10.70 7.55 6.96
N VAL A 58 10.75 6.22 7.04
CA VAL A 58 11.35 5.35 6.02
C VAL A 58 10.22 4.81 5.14
N LEU A 59 10.26 5.13 3.86
CA LEU A 59 9.26 4.68 2.91
C LEU A 59 9.58 3.26 2.45
N PRO A 60 8.60 2.33 2.47
CA PRO A 60 8.73 1.05 1.82
C PRO A 60 8.81 1.24 0.30
N ASP A 61 9.61 0.40 -0.36
CA ASP A 61 9.68 0.39 -1.83
C ASP A 61 8.51 -0.37 -2.45
N LYS A 62 7.89 -1.27 -1.67
CA LYS A 62 6.76 -2.09 -2.10
C LYS A 62 5.91 -2.53 -0.91
N ILE A 63 4.59 -2.52 -1.07
CA ILE A 63 3.65 -3.14 -0.14
C ILE A 63 2.94 -4.27 -0.86
N VAL A 64 2.87 -5.44 -0.22
CA VAL A 64 2.16 -6.62 -0.71
C VAL A 64 1.05 -6.96 0.28
N LEU A 65 -0.20 -6.77 -0.15
CA LEU A 65 -1.39 -7.15 0.59
C LEU A 65 -1.85 -8.54 0.16
N TRP A 66 -1.80 -9.49 1.07
CA TRP A 66 -2.22 -10.86 0.88
C TRP A 66 -3.70 -11.04 1.24
N LEU A 67 -4.49 -11.53 0.28
CA LEU A 67 -5.92 -11.84 0.45
C LEU A 67 -6.21 -13.29 0.06
N CYS A 68 -7.07 -13.97 0.82
CA CYS A 68 -7.47 -15.34 0.51
C CYS A 68 -8.55 -15.37 -0.58
N LYS A 69 -8.40 -16.23 -1.59
CA LYS A 69 -9.39 -16.33 -2.68
C LYS A 69 -10.75 -16.85 -2.20
N SER A 70 -10.78 -17.72 -1.18
CA SER A 70 -12.04 -18.23 -0.59
C SER A 70 -12.91 -17.11 -0.02
N ASP A 71 -12.26 -16.07 0.48
CA ASP A 71 -12.87 -15.00 1.25
C ASP A 71 -13.34 -13.84 0.36
N PHE A 72 -12.80 -13.76 -0.86
CA PHE A 72 -13.07 -12.72 -1.86
C PHE A 72 -13.36 -13.36 -3.23
N PRO A 73 -14.51 -14.03 -3.39
CA PRO A 73 -14.86 -14.77 -4.60
C PRO A 73 -14.90 -13.86 -5.85
N ASN A 74 -15.34 -12.61 -5.70
CA ASN A 74 -15.40 -11.62 -6.78
C ASN A 74 -14.18 -10.68 -6.81
N ARG A 75 -13.11 -11.00 -6.07
CA ARG A 75 -11.80 -10.35 -6.15
C ARG A 75 -11.88 -8.85 -5.86
N GLU A 76 -11.45 -8.01 -6.80
CA GLU A 76 -11.41 -6.54 -6.67
C GLU A 76 -12.80 -5.92 -6.49
N THR A 77 -13.87 -6.58 -6.94
CA THR A 77 -15.23 -6.07 -6.77
C THR A 77 -15.74 -6.19 -5.34
N ASP A 78 -15.20 -7.14 -4.56
CA ASP A 78 -15.50 -7.29 -3.13
C ASP A 78 -14.73 -6.27 -2.26
N LEU A 79 -13.80 -5.51 -2.86
CA LEU A 79 -12.96 -4.57 -2.12
C LEU A 79 -13.66 -3.21 -1.95
N PRO A 80 -13.59 -2.60 -0.76
CA PRO A 80 -14.14 -1.28 -0.51
C PRO A 80 -13.44 -0.23 -1.39
N GLN A 81 -14.16 0.81 -1.79
CA GLN A 81 -13.61 1.91 -2.59
C GLN A 81 -12.40 2.56 -1.91
N THR A 82 -12.46 2.72 -0.59
CA THR A 82 -11.35 3.27 0.22
C THR A 82 -10.05 2.46 0.12
N LEU A 83 -10.14 1.15 -0.09
CA LEU A 83 -8.96 0.32 -0.35
C LEU A 83 -8.47 0.50 -1.77
N ARG A 84 -9.38 0.51 -2.76
CA ARG A 84 -9.06 0.71 -4.18
C ARG A 84 -8.34 2.03 -4.45
N ASP A 85 -8.72 3.11 -3.76
CA ASP A 85 -8.06 4.41 -3.86
C ASP A 85 -6.59 4.36 -3.41
N VAL A 86 -6.27 3.46 -2.48
CA VAL A 86 -4.91 3.28 -1.93
C VAL A 86 -4.08 2.30 -2.78
N LEU A 87 -4.71 1.38 -3.51
CA LEU A 87 -4.02 0.40 -4.37
C LEU A 87 -3.21 1.03 -5.50
N TRP A 88 -3.53 2.26 -5.91
CA TRP A 88 -2.81 2.97 -6.97
C TRP A 88 -1.37 3.34 -6.61
N HIS A 89 -0.94 3.18 -5.35
CA HIS A 89 0.25 3.83 -4.79
C HIS A 89 1.30 2.85 -4.24
N ASP A 90 1.79 1.90 -5.05
CA ASP A 90 2.87 0.94 -4.69
C ASP A 90 2.40 -0.30 -3.88
N VAL A 91 1.09 -0.54 -3.86
CA VAL A 91 0.46 -1.65 -3.12
C VAL A 91 -0.01 -2.71 -4.12
N GLU A 92 0.63 -3.86 -4.10
CA GLU A 92 0.19 -5.03 -4.85
C GLU A 92 -0.74 -5.89 -4.00
N ILE A 93 -1.90 -6.26 -4.53
CA ILE A 93 -2.67 -7.36 -3.96
C ILE A 93 -2.10 -8.66 -4.52
N ARG A 94 -1.67 -9.57 -3.63
CA ARG A 94 -1.37 -10.95 -3.97
C ARG A 94 -2.35 -11.87 -3.29
N GLY A 95 -2.86 -12.86 -3.99
CA GLY A 95 -3.98 -13.63 -3.45
C GLY A 95 -4.50 -14.66 -4.42
N TRP A 96 -3.62 -15.31 -5.17
CA TRP A 96 -3.98 -16.43 -6.02
C TRP A 96 -3.07 -17.62 -5.71
N MET A 97 -2.86 -17.94 -4.43
CA MET A 97 -2.37 -19.28 -4.12
C MET A 97 -3.52 -20.25 -4.42
N ARG A 98 -3.40 -20.95 -5.55
CA ARG A 98 -4.09 -22.23 -5.75
C ARG A 98 -3.46 -23.20 -4.77
N THR A 99 -4.10 -23.44 -3.63
CA THR A 99 -4.02 -24.75 -2.99
C THR A 99 -4.64 -25.78 -3.92
#